data_AF-A0A4Y8L763-F1
#
_entry.id   AF-A0A4Y8L763-F1
#
_cell.length_a   1.000
_cell.length_b   1.000
_cell.length_c   1.000
_cell.angle_alpha   90.00
_cell.angle_beta   90.00
_cell.angle_gamma   90.00
#
_symmetry.space_group_name_H-M   'P 1'
#
loop_
_entity.id
_entity.type
_entity.pdbx_description
1 polymer ?
#
loop_
_entity_poly.entity_id
_entity_poly.type
_entity_poly.pdbx_seq_one_letter_code
_entity_poly.pdbx_strand_id
1 'polypeptide(L)'
;MKLKKSMFVVPMSLMLLMPTAALADDHGDHSEHAESGMEMGTATPAAELRITLDTALTEHAFLAIEAMRKGVDGAEDFDQAAAALTANSDDIAAAVSSVYGEENGAAFLEIWNSHIGYFVDYVTATAEEDQEGIDQALAQLEEYKVEQAAFFATATEDRLPAAALEEGLQMHIDMLLMTFDAYAEGDFETAYTHEREAIMHMSGFAEQLSVAIADQFPDQFEGTNPDTPAVDLRAQLNYVFTEHAGLAAMAMQDGADGAESFDQAAGALTANADDLSAAVASVYGEEAGAQFAETWNSHIGYFVDYVVATGEGDTEGQEAAKAELDGYIVEQAAFLDTATEGRTPAPALEEGLTAHVDQLLTAFDSYVAGDYDTAYNSIRDAWAHMTMPAAGLSAAITDQFPEQFGHEMPAEMPNTGMGGAADENGFPIGYLIALLFVMVGGSAIAVRKFASDNK
;
A
#
# COMPACT_ATOMS: atom_id res chain seq x y z
N MET A 1 -31.11 4.19 30.94
CA MET A 1 -31.09 4.13 29.46
C MET A 1 -29.74 4.68 29.03
N LYS A 2 -28.81 3.79 28.65
CA LYS A 2 -27.52 4.16 28.08
C LYS A 2 -27.70 4.12 26.56
N LEU A 3 -27.48 5.25 25.90
CA LEU A 3 -27.48 5.37 24.45
C LEU A 3 -26.23 4.67 23.92
N LYS A 4 -26.43 3.66 23.06
CA LYS A 4 -25.35 3.05 22.27
C LYS A 4 -24.90 4.07 21.23
N LYS A 5 -23.62 4.42 21.20
CA LYS A 5 -23.01 5.10 20.07
C LYS A 5 -22.91 4.08 18.94
N SER A 6 -23.61 4.33 17.84
CA SER A 6 -23.42 3.61 16.58
C SER A 6 -22.21 4.27 15.92
N MET A 7 -21.10 3.56 15.79
CA MET A 7 -20.07 3.91 14.81
C MET A 7 -20.71 3.73 13.43
N PHE A 8 -20.65 4.77 12.62
CA PHE A 8 -20.96 4.68 11.20
C PHE A 8 -19.68 4.22 10.52
N VAL A 9 -19.66 2.98 10.02
CA VAL A 9 -18.69 2.55 9.00
C VAL A 9 -19.05 3.37 7.76
N VAL A 10 -18.17 4.28 7.36
CA VAL A 10 -18.31 5.01 6.09
C VAL A 10 -17.74 4.09 5.02
N PRO A 11 -18.56 3.55 4.10
CA PRO A 11 -18.03 2.77 2.99
C PRO A 11 -17.06 3.66 2.18
N MET A 12 -15.89 3.12 1.82
CA MET A 12 -14.85 3.77 0.98
C MET A 12 -15.44 4.45 -0.27
N SER A 13 -16.55 3.91 -0.80
CA SER A 13 -17.30 4.51 -1.90
C SER A 13 -17.80 5.95 -1.67
N LEU A 14 -17.91 6.43 -0.43
CA LEU A 14 -18.27 7.81 -0.09
C LEU A 14 -17.08 8.78 -0.12
N MET A 15 -15.84 8.29 -0.02
CA MET A 15 -14.64 9.10 -0.21
C MET A 15 -14.42 9.46 -1.69
N LEU A 16 -14.89 8.62 -2.62
CA LEU A 16 -14.88 8.85 -4.08
C LEU A 16 -15.61 10.14 -4.54
N LEU A 17 -16.41 10.77 -3.66
CA LEU A 17 -17.19 11.96 -4.00
C LEU A 17 -16.68 13.24 -3.33
N MET A 18 -15.60 13.19 -2.55
CA MET A 18 -14.92 14.39 -2.08
C MET A 18 -13.71 14.65 -2.97
N PRO A 19 -13.73 15.68 -3.83
CA PRO A 19 -12.52 16.07 -4.52
C PRO A 19 -11.49 16.47 -3.45
N THR A 20 -10.39 15.72 -3.41
CA THR A 20 -9.12 16.04 -2.70
C THR A 20 -8.61 17.44 -3.03
N ALA A 21 -9.15 18.09 -4.07
CA ALA A 21 -8.95 19.49 -4.44
C ALA A 21 -9.24 20.51 -3.32
N ALA A 22 -9.97 20.15 -2.25
CA ALA A 22 -10.24 21.08 -1.15
C ALA A 22 -8.98 21.56 -0.40
N LEU A 23 -7.82 20.92 -0.59
CA LEU A 23 -6.53 21.37 -0.06
C LEU A 23 -5.66 22.14 -1.07
N ALA A 24 -6.07 22.22 -2.35
CA ALA A 24 -5.28 22.84 -3.43
C ALA A 24 -5.87 24.16 -3.98
N ASP A 25 -7.11 24.51 -3.62
CA ASP A 25 -7.90 25.51 -4.36
C ASP A 25 -8.02 26.89 -3.66
N ASP A 26 -6.92 27.44 -3.17
CA ASP A 26 -6.86 28.87 -2.77
C ASP A 26 -5.60 29.59 -3.26
N HIS A 27 -5.32 29.57 -4.56
CA HIS A 27 -4.55 30.65 -5.19
C HIS A 27 -5.00 30.89 -6.63
N GLY A 28 -5.77 31.97 -6.83
CA GLY A 28 -6.26 32.37 -8.14
C GLY A 28 -5.20 33.03 -9.03
N ASP A 29 -5.14 32.59 -10.29
CA ASP A 29 -5.22 33.47 -11.46
C ASP A 29 -5.60 32.62 -12.69
N HIS A 30 -6.76 32.90 -13.29
CA HIS A 30 -7.18 32.23 -14.52
C HIS A 30 -6.44 32.87 -15.71
N SER A 31 -5.41 32.19 -16.21
CA SER A 31 -4.80 32.52 -17.51
C SER A 31 -4.69 31.28 -18.40
N GLU A 32 -4.52 31.52 -19.71
CA GLU A 32 -4.78 30.67 -20.88
C GLU A 32 -3.97 29.35 -21.00
N HIS A 33 -3.78 28.59 -19.92
CA HIS A 33 -3.04 27.31 -19.83
C HIS A 33 -3.93 26.07 -19.60
N ALA A 34 -5.25 26.20 -19.74
CA ALA A 34 -6.20 25.16 -19.33
C ALA A 34 -6.07 23.81 -20.05
N GLU A 35 -5.52 23.76 -21.28
CA GLU A 35 -5.29 22.47 -21.98
C GLU A 35 -3.98 21.79 -21.57
N SER A 36 -2.91 22.52 -21.21
CA SER A 36 -1.65 21.91 -20.74
C SER A 36 -1.66 21.58 -19.24
N GLY A 37 -2.59 22.17 -18.47
CA GLY A 37 -2.75 21.90 -17.04
C GLY A 37 -3.49 20.59 -16.72
N MET A 38 -4.29 20.06 -17.66
CA MET A 38 -5.02 18.80 -17.44
C MET A 38 -4.13 17.56 -17.57
N GLU A 39 -3.09 17.57 -18.41
CA GLU A 39 -2.16 16.43 -18.58
C GLU A 39 -1.11 16.33 -17.45
N MET A 40 -0.87 17.44 -16.73
CA MET A 40 0.18 17.56 -15.71
C MET A 40 -0.30 17.34 -14.27
N GLY A 41 -1.62 17.22 -14.07
CA GLY A 41 -2.20 17.13 -12.75
C GLY A 41 -1.96 15.77 -12.10
N THR A 42 -1.57 15.76 -10.83
CA THR A 42 -1.52 14.52 -10.03
C THR A 42 -2.91 14.01 -9.67
N ALA A 43 -3.98 14.78 -9.91
CA ALA A 43 -5.37 14.51 -9.52
C ALA A 43 -6.36 14.61 -10.69
N THR A 44 -5.95 14.14 -11.88
CA THR A 44 -6.87 13.96 -13.02
C THR A 44 -7.85 12.81 -12.77
N PRO A 45 -8.98 12.73 -13.49
CA PRO A 45 -9.88 11.58 -13.37
C PRO A 45 -9.18 10.23 -13.58
N ALA A 46 -8.26 10.13 -14.53
CA ALA A 46 -7.49 8.90 -14.73
C ALA A 46 -6.48 8.65 -13.60
N ALA A 47 -5.83 9.69 -13.07
CA ALA A 47 -4.96 9.56 -11.90
C ALA A 47 -5.74 9.03 -10.68
N GLU A 48 -6.93 9.56 -10.41
CA GLU A 48 -7.77 9.07 -9.31
C GLU A 48 -8.18 7.61 -9.50
N LEU A 49 -8.47 7.18 -10.73
CA LEU A 49 -8.69 5.77 -11.03
C LEU A 49 -7.46 4.92 -10.68
N ARG A 50 -6.27 5.33 -11.15
CA ARG A 50 -5.02 4.59 -10.86
C ARG A 50 -4.78 4.47 -9.36
N ILE A 51 -4.90 5.55 -8.60
CA ILE A 51 -4.68 5.53 -7.14
C ILE A 51 -5.73 4.72 -6.40
N THR A 52 -6.99 4.75 -6.86
CA THR A 52 -8.06 3.91 -6.29
C THR A 52 -7.76 2.43 -6.49
N LEU A 53 -7.40 2.03 -7.71
CA LEU A 53 -7.04 0.65 -8.02
C LEU A 53 -5.77 0.23 -7.27
N ASP A 54 -4.75 1.08 -7.26
CA ASP A 54 -3.47 0.86 -6.58
C ASP A 54 -3.68 0.59 -5.10
N THR A 55 -4.40 1.47 -4.41
CA THR A 55 -4.69 1.33 -2.98
C THR A 55 -5.43 0.03 -2.66
N ALA A 56 -6.46 -0.30 -3.45
CA ALA A 56 -7.29 -1.47 -3.20
C ALA A 56 -6.56 -2.79 -3.52
N LEU A 57 -5.82 -2.84 -4.62
CA LEU A 57 -5.10 -4.04 -5.07
C LEU A 57 -3.86 -4.33 -4.22
N THR A 58 -3.14 -3.29 -3.78
CA THR A 58 -2.00 -3.43 -2.86
C THR A 58 -2.47 -3.87 -1.47
N GLU A 59 -3.57 -3.32 -0.96
CA GLU A 59 -4.21 -3.78 0.28
C GLU A 59 -4.66 -5.24 0.17
N HIS A 60 -5.16 -5.67 -1.00
CA HIS A 60 -5.55 -7.05 -1.23
C HIS A 60 -4.38 -8.02 -1.05
N ALA A 61 -3.23 -7.72 -1.65
CA ALA A 61 -2.03 -8.55 -1.50
C ALA A 61 -1.59 -8.63 -0.03
N PHE A 62 -1.55 -7.50 0.67
CA PHE A 62 -1.25 -7.44 2.10
C PHE A 62 -2.21 -8.30 2.92
N LEU A 63 -3.53 -8.09 2.79
CA LEU A 63 -4.54 -8.82 3.56
C LEU A 63 -4.58 -10.32 3.21
N ALA A 64 -4.26 -10.70 1.96
CA ALA A 64 -4.16 -12.09 1.55
C ALA A 64 -3.00 -12.79 2.26
N ILE A 65 -1.82 -12.17 2.27
CA ILE A 65 -0.64 -12.68 2.99
C ILE A 65 -0.92 -12.79 4.48
N GLU A 66 -1.54 -11.77 5.08
CA GLU A 66 -1.91 -11.79 6.49
C GLU A 66 -2.90 -12.91 6.82
N ALA A 67 -3.97 -13.08 6.02
CA ALA A 67 -4.91 -14.17 6.22
C ALA A 67 -4.22 -15.55 6.10
N MET A 68 -3.28 -15.72 5.16
CA MET A 68 -2.51 -16.97 5.02
C MET A 68 -1.61 -17.24 6.24
N ARG A 69 -0.91 -16.22 6.75
CA ARG A 69 -0.07 -16.30 7.97
C ARG A 69 -0.90 -16.65 9.20
N LYS A 70 -1.97 -15.89 9.46
CA LYS A 70 -2.88 -16.17 10.58
C LYS A 70 -3.50 -17.57 10.48
N GLY A 71 -3.76 -18.03 9.25
CA GLY A 71 -4.27 -19.37 8.96
C GLY A 71 -3.31 -20.49 9.39
N VAL A 72 -2.03 -20.41 9.00
CA VAL A 72 -1.03 -21.43 9.37
C VAL A 72 -0.64 -21.36 10.85
N ASP A 73 -0.62 -20.16 11.43
CA ASP A 73 -0.36 -19.98 12.87
C ASP A 73 -1.52 -20.47 13.75
N GLY A 74 -2.71 -20.66 13.16
CA GLY A 74 -3.94 -20.95 13.90
C GLY A 74 -4.33 -19.81 14.83
N ALA A 75 -4.06 -18.56 14.41
CA ALA A 75 -4.24 -17.36 15.22
C ALA A 75 -5.72 -17.09 15.51
N GLU A 76 -6.01 -16.52 16.68
CA GLU A 76 -7.39 -16.26 17.13
C GLU A 76 -8.14 -15.24 16.25
N ASP A 77 -7.40 -14.43 15.49
CA ASP A 77 -7.88 -13.34 14.66
C ASP A 77 -7.97 -13.70 13.15
N PHE A 78 -7.74 -14.96 12.78
CA PHE A 78 -7.83 -15.43 11.39
C PHE A 78 -9.15 -15.06 10.71
N ASP A 79 -10.28 -15.24 11.41
CA ASP A 79 -11.60 -14.92 10.87
C ASP A 79 -11.74 -13.41 10.54
N GLN A 80 -11.09 -12.54 11.32
CA GLN A 80 -11.10 -11.09 11.09
C GLN A 80 -10.15 -10.68 9.96
N ALA A 81 -8.99 -11.33 9.83
CA ALA A 81 -8.11 -11.15 8.67
C ALA A 81 -8.83 -11.54 7.36
N ALA A 82 -9.47 -12.71 7.34
CA ALA A 82 -10.24 -13.18 6.19
C ALA A 82 -11.46 -12.29 5.89
N ALA A 83 -12.13 -11.76 6.91
CA ALA A 83 -13.22 -10.80 6.74
C ALA A 83 -12.73 -9.47 6.18
N ALA A 84 -11.57 -8.97 6.61
CA ALA A 84 -10.95 -7.78 6.06
C ALA A 84 -10.60 -7.96 4.57
N LEU A 85 -10.00 -9.11 4.21
CA LEU A 85 -9.70 -9.48 2.82
C LEU A 85 -10.96 -9.55 1.95
N THR A 86 -12.04 -10.12 2.48
CA THR A 86 -13.34 -10.17 1.79
C THR A 86 -13.92 -8.77 1.59
N ALA A 87 -13.86 -7.91 2.62
CA ALA A 87 -14.33 -6.54 2.52
C ALA A 87 -13.51 -5.71 1.52
N ASN A 88 -12.20 -5.95 1.41
CA ASN A 88 -11.37 -5.36 0.36
C ASN A 88 -11.78 -5.85 -1.04
N SER A 89 -12.17 -7.12 -1.19
CA SER A 89 -12.70 -7.63 -2.46
C SER A 89 -14.00 -6.92 -2.87
N ASP A 90 -14.86 -6.58 -1.91
CA ASP A 90 -16.05 -5.76 -2.15
C ASP A 90 -15.67 -4.33 -2.61
N ASP A 91 -14.61 -3.73 -2.05
CA ASP A 91 -14.12 -2.41 -2.45
C ASP A 91 -13.54 -2.43 -3.89
N ILE A 92 -12.79 -3.47 -4.26
CA ILE A 92 -12.29 -3.65 -5.64
C ILE A 92 -13.48 -3.83 -6.60
N ALA A 93 -14.46 -4.66 -6.25
CA ALA A 93 -15.65 -4.86 -7.07
C ALA A 93 -16.46 -3.56 -7.22
N ALA A 94 -16.53 -2.72 -6.19
CA ALA A 94 -17.15 -1.40 -6.28
C ALA A 94 -16.40 -0.48 -7.25
N ALA A 95 -15.06 -0.50 -7.25
CA ALA A 95 -14.24 0.24 -8.22
C ALA A 95 -14.52 -0.24 -9.66
N VAL A 96 -14.58 -1.56 -9.89
CA VAL A 96 -14.94 -2.15 -11.19
C VAL A 96 -16.36 -1.76 -11.61
N SER A 97 -17.34 -1.86 -10.69
CA SER A 97 -18.74 -1.47 -10.93
C SER A 97 -18.88 -0.01 -11.33
N SER A 98 -18.02 0.88 -10.82
CA SER A 98 -18.05 2.31 -11.15
C SER A 98 -17.76 2.60 -12.63
N VAL A 99 -17.06 1.68 -13.31
CA VAL A 99 -16.69 1.78 -14.73
C VAL A 99 -17.57 0.88 -15.60
N TYR A 100 -17.69 -0.39 -15.23
CA TYR A 100 -18.33 -1.41 -16.07
C TYR A 100 -19.79 -1.70 -15.69
N GLY A 101 -20.30 -1.06 -14.64
CA GLY A 101 -21.66 -1.25 -14.13
C GLY A 101 -21.83 -2.45 -13.21
N GLU A 102 -22.90 -2.41 -12.40
CA GLU A 102 -23.18 -3.37 -11.31
C GLU A 102 -23.20 -4.85 -11.73
N GLU A 103 -23.73 -5.15 -12.93
CA GLU A 103 -23.78 -6.55 -13.41
C GLU A 103 -22.38 -7.12 -13.67
N ASN A 104 -21.49 -6.31 -14.26
CA ASN A 104 -20.12 -6.71 -14.54
C ASN A 104 -19.27 -6.73 -13.28
N GLY A 105 -19.47 -5.80 -12.34
CA GLY A 105 -18.79 -5.83 -11.05
C GLY A 105 -19.20 -7.04 -10.19
N ALA A 106 -20.47 -7.46 -10.24
CA ALA A 106 -20.91 -8.70 -9.59
C ALA A 106 -20.28 -9.96 -10.23
N ALA A 107 -20.19 -10.01 -11.57
CA ALA A 107 -19.51 -11.10 -12.27
C ALA A 107 -18.00 -11.15 -11.96
N PHE A 108 -17.37 -9.98 -11.88
CA PHE A 108 -15.98 -9.85 -11.42
C PHE A 108 -15.80 -10.42 -10.01
N LEU A 109 -16.64 -9.99 -9.06
CA LEU A 109 -16.53 -10.40 -7.66
C LEU A 109 -16.71 -11.92 -7.47
N GLU A 110 -17.58 -12.55 -8.26
CA GLU A 110 -17.78 -14.00 -8.22
C GLU A 110 -16.50 -14.77 -8.61
N ILE A 111 -15.85 -14.37 -9.70
CA ILE A 111 -14.59 -14.98 -10.15
C ILE A 111 -13.46 -14.64 -9.16
N TRP A 112 -13.36 -13.36 -8.77
CA TRP A 112 -12.35 -12.85 -7.85
C TRP A 112 -12.37 -13.62 -6.53
N ASN A 113 -13.51 -13.76 -5.86
CA ASN A 113 -13.54 -14.44 -4.55
C ASN A 113 -13.17 -15.93 -4.59
N SER A 114 -13.16 -16.57 -5.78
CA SER A 114 -12.79 -17.98 -5.88
C SER A 114 -11.34 -18.24 -5.50
N HIS A 115 -10.40 -17.36 -5.86
CA HIS A 115 -8.98 -17.57 -5.60
C HIS A 115 -8.62 -17.50 -4.12
N ILE A 116 -9.32 -16.65 -3.35
CA ILE A 116 -9.16 -16.57 -1.89
C ILE A 116 -9.41 -17.96 -1.26
N GLY A 117 -10.46 -18.65 -1.69
CA GLY A 117 -10.76 -20.01 -1.25
C GLY A 117 -9.64 -21.00 -1.59
N TYR A 118 -9.07 -20.91 -2.79
CA TYR A 118 -7.98 -21.81 -3.22
C TYR A 118 -6.68 -21.58 -2.43
N PHE A 119 -6.36 -20.33 -2.07
CA PHE A 119 -5.23 -20.06 -1.17
C PHE A 119 -5.51 -20.58 0.25
N VAL A 120 -6.73 -20.44 0.78
CA VAL A 120 -7.09 -21.03 2.09
C VAL A 120 -6.99 -22.55 2.06
N ASP A 121 -7.42 -23.20 0.97
CA ASP A 121 -7.28 -24.64 0.77
C ASP A 121 -5.79 -25.05 0.73
N TYR A 122 -4.93 -24.28 0.05
CA TYR A 122 -3.48 -24.50 0.03
C TYR A 122 -2.87 -24.39 1.44
N VAL A 123 -3.20 -23.33 2.19
CA VAL A 123 -2.73 -23.12 3.57
C VAL A 123 -3.13 -24.28 4.46
N THR A 124 -4.41 -24.69 4.38
CA THR A 124 -4.95 -25.80 5.19
C THR A 124 -4.26 -27.11 4.84
N ALA A 125 -4.11 -27.42 3.55
CA ALA A 125 -3.45 -28.65 3.10
C ALA A 125 -1.97 -28.68 3.49
N THR A 126 -1.26 -27.55 3.42
CA THR A 126 0.13 -27.44 3.88
C THR A 126 0.23 -27.68 5.38
N ALA A 127 -0.64 -27.08 6.20
CA ALA A 127 -0.66 -27.29 7.64
C ALA A 127 -0.99 -28.75 8.03
N GLU A 128 -1.77 -29.46 7.22
CA GLU A 128 -2.13 -30.87 7.43
C GLU A 128 -1.13 -31.86 6.81
N GLU A 129 -0.05 -31.39 6.17
CA GLU A 129 0.89 -32.17 5.35
C GLU A 129 0.18 -33.00 4.25
N ASP A 130 -0.93 -32.49 3.70
CA ASP A 130 -1.74 -33.14 2.67
C ASP A 130 -1.30 -32.75 1.26
N GLN A 131 -0.44 -33.56 0.66
CA GLN A 131 0.02 -33.36 -0.71
C GLN A 131 -1.11 -33.41 -1.75
N GLU A 132 -2.16 -34.22 -1.55
CA GLU A 132 -3.27 -34.29 -2.52
C GLU A 132 -4.09 -32.98 -2.48
N GLY A 133 -4.31 -32.44 -1.29
CA GLY A 133 -4.91 -31.12 -1.09
C GLY A 133 -4.09 -29.98 -1.70
N ILE A 134 -2.77 -29.98 -1.51
CA ILE A 134 -1.85 -29.00 -2.13
C ILE A 134 -1.95 -29.06 -3.65
N ASP A 135 -1.82 -30.27 -4.24
CA ASP A 135 -1.89 -30.45 -5.69
C ASP A 135 -3.26 -30.01 -6.25
N GLN A 136 -4.34 -30.22 -5.50
CA GLN A 136 -5.69 -29.78 -5.87
C GLN A 136 -5.81 -28.25 -5.85
N ALA A 137 -5.36 -27.58 -4.79
CA ALA A 137 -5.42 -26.13 -4.67
C ALA A 137 -4.61 -25.43 -5.79
N LEU A 138 -3.42 -25.95 -6.09
CA LEU A 138 -2.59 -25.46 -7.20
C LEU A 138 -3.28 -25.63 -8.57
N ALA A 139 -3.96 -26.75 -8.78
CA ALA A 139 -4.73 -26.96 -10.01
C ALA A 139 -5.91 -25.97 -10.13
N GLN A 140 -6.58 -25.64 -9.03
CA GLN A 140 -7.66 -24.65 -9.02
C GLN A 140 -7.15 -23.23 -9.26
N LEU A 141 -5.98 -22.86 -8.70
CA LEU A 141 -5.32 -21.59 -8.99
C LEU A 141 -4.92 -21.46 -10.48
N GLU A 142 -4.46 -22.56 -11.10
CA GLU A 142 -4.17 -22.60 -12.54
C GLU A 142 -5.44 -22.36 -13.39
N GLU A 143 -6.56 -22.97 -13.01
CA GLU A 143 -7.85 -22.75 -13.68
C GLU A 143 -8.34 -21.30 -13.50
N TYR A 144 -8.27 -20.77 -12.27
CA TYR A 144 -8.61 -19.39 -11.94
C TYR A 144 -7.82 -18.39 -12.78
N LYS A 145 -6.50 -18.57 -12.88
CA LYS A 145 -5.63 -17.70 -13.68
C LYS A 145 -6.14 -17.54 -15.11
N VAL A 146 -6.48 -18.66 -15.76
CA VAL A 146 -6.98 -18.67 -17.14
C VAL A 146 -8.35 -17.99 -17.24
N GLU A 147 -9.25 -18.28 -16.30
CA GLU A 147 -10.60 -17.68 -16.27
C GLU A 147 -10.55 -16.16 -16.03
N GLN A 148 -9.80 -15.72 -15.04
CA GLN A 148 -9.64 -14.31 -14.68
C GLN A 148 -8.94 -13.52 -15.79
N ALA A 149 -7.91 -14.08 -16.42
CA ALA A 149 -7.25 -13.47 -17.56
C ALA A 149 -8.20 -13.30 -18.76
N ALA A 150 -9.00 -14.33 -19.07
CA ALA A 150 -10.00 -14.25 -20.14
C ALA A 150 -11.09 -13.21 -19.82
N PHE A 151 -11.51 -13.10 -18.56
CA PHE A 151 -12.46 -12.07 -18.10
C PHE A 151 -11.91 -10.67 -18.33
N PHE A 152 -10.70 -10.36 -17.86
CA PHE A 152 -10.07 -9.04 -18.04
C PHE A 152 -9.82 -8.71 -19.52
N ALA A 153 -9.31 -9.66 -20.30
CA ALA A 153 -9.10 -9.46 -21.73
C ALA A 153 -10.42 -9.13 -22.45
N THR A 154 -11.50 -9.84 -22.12
CA THR A 154 -12.83 -9.56 -22.69
C THR A 154 -13.35 -8.19 -22.25
N ALA A 155 -13.26 -7.87 -20.95
CA ALA A 155 -13.76 -6.62 -20.38
C ALA A 155 -13.04 -5.38 -20.96
N THR A 156 -11.73 -5.49 -21.15
CA THR A 156 -10.88 -4.42 -21.69
C THR A 156 -10.83 -4.37 -23.23
N GLU A 157 -11.60 -5.23 -23.91
CA GLU A 157 -11.58 -5.39 -25.38
C GLU A 157 -10.18 -5.67 -25.94
N ASP A 158 -9.45 -6.60 -25.30
CA ASP A 158 -8.09 -7.04 -25.62
C ASP A 158 -6.99 -5.96 -25.47
N ARG A 159 -7.29 -4.81 -24.83
CA ARG A 159 -6.25 -3.83 -24.44
C ARG A 159 -5.26 -4.43 -23.45
N LEU A 160 -5.73 -5.32 -22.58
CA LEU A 160 -4.89 -6.23 -21.81
C LEU A 160 -5.01 -7.63 -22.43
N PRO A 161 -4.00 -8.11 -23.18
CA PRO A 161 -4.06 -9.42 -23.82
C PRO A 161 -4.08 -10.55 -22.77
N ALA A 162 -4.94 -11.56 -22.98
CA ALA A 162 -5.07 -12.70 -22.06
C ALA A 162 -3.72 -13.37 -21.70
N ALA A 163 -2.81 -13.52 -22.66
CA ALA A 163 -1.51 -14.13 -22.41
C ALA A 163 -0.63 -13.30 -21.45
N ALA A 164 -0.68 -11.97 -21.52
CA ALA A 164 0.06 -11.10 -20.60
C ALA A 164 -0.58 -11.11 -19.21
N LEU A 165 -1.92 -11.16 -19.15
CA LEU A 165 -2.67 -11.31 -17.91
C LEU A 165 -2.39 -12.65 -17.21
N GLU A 166 -2.34 -13.76 -17.96
CA GLU A 166 -1.97 -15.07 -17.42
C GLU A 166 -0.55 -15.05 -16.83
N GLU A 167 0.43 -14.48 -17.55
CA GLU A 167 1.81 -14.34 -17.05
C GLU A 167 1.86 -13.51 -15.76
N GLY A 168 1.14 -12.38 -15.71
CA GLY A 168 1.15 -11.52 -14.55
C GLY A 168 0.40 -12.07 -13.33
N LEU A 169 -0.69 -12.78 -13.55
CA LEU A 169 -1.40 -13.52 -12.51
C LEU A 169 -0.57 -14.69 -11.98
N GLN A 170 0.15 -15.41 -12.86
CA GLN A 170 1.06 -16.47 -12.42
C GLN A 170 2.14 -15.92 -11.50
N MET A 171 2.77 -14.80 -11.87
CA MET A 171 3.79 -14.16 -11.04
C MET A 171 3.24 -13.77 -9.66
N HIS A 172 2.03 -13.20 -9.61
CA HIS A 172 1.41 -12.83 -8.35
C HIS A 172 1.12 -14.07 -7.48
N ILE A 173 0.53 -15.12 -8.07
CA ILE A 173 0.26 -16.38 -7.37
C ILE A 173 1.57 -16.96 -6.82
N ASP A 174 2.62 -17.00 -7.63
CA ASP A 174 3.93 -17.51 -7.23
C ASP A 174 4.52 -16.70 -6.07
N MET A 175 4.41 -15.38 -6.08
CA MET A 175 4.87 -14.52 -4.97
C MET A 175 4.11 -14.79 -3.67
N LEU A 176 2.79 -14.96 -3.73
CA LEU A 176 1.98 -15.29 -2.55
C LEU A 176 2.33 -16.66 -1.98
N LEU A 177 2.49 -17.68 -2.85
CA LEU A 177 2.91 -19.02 -2.43
C LEU A 177 4.33 -19.01 -1.86
N MET A 178 5.28 -18.33 -2.50
CA MET A 178 6.66 -18.20 -2.00
C MET A 178 6.72 -17.48 -0.64
N THR A 179 5.92 -16.42 -0.48
CA THR A 179 5.79 -15.70 0.79
C THR A 179 5.30 -16.62 1.90
N PHE A 180 4.22 -17.37 1.62
CA PHE A 180 3.62 -18.28 2.57
C PHE A 180 4.52 -19.47 2.92
N ASP A 181 5.08 -20.15 1.91
CA ASP A 181 5.94 -21.31 2.12
C ASP A 181 7.18 -20.91 2.94
N ALA A 182 7.80 -19.76 2.63
CA ALA A 182 8.91 -19.24 3.41
C ALA A 182 8.52 -18.93 4.86
N TYR A 183 7.35 -18.31 5.08
CA TYR A 183 6.84 -18.03 6.42
C TYR A 183 6.60 -19.32 7.21
N ALA A 184 5.92 -20.31 6.61
CA ALA A 184 5.62 -21.60 7.23
C ALA A 184 6.88 -22.41 7.56
N GLU A 185 7.95 -22.24 6.78
CA GLU A 185 9.27 -22.83 7.03
C GLU A 185 10.11 -22.06 8.07
N GLY A 186 9.64 -20.89 8.53
CA GLY A 186 10.35 -20.00 9.45
C GLY A 186 11.46 -19.17 8.78
N ASP A 187 11.51 -19.12 7.44
CA ASP A 187 12.35 -18.21 6.68
C ASP A 187 11.67 -16.85 6.52
N PHE A 188 11.53 -16.14 7.64
CA PHE A 188 10.84 -14.86 7.69
C PHE A 188 11.51 -13.78 6.83
N GLU A 189 12.84 -13.85 6.61
CA GLU A 189 13.55 -12.88 5.78
C GLU A 189 13.08 -12.97 4.32
N THR A 190 13.01 -14.19 3.79
CA THR A 190 12.45 -14.46 2.46
C THR A 190 10.96 -14.12 2.41
N ALA A 191 10.20 -14.45 3.45
CA ALA A 191 8.76 -14.17 3.51
C ALA A 191 8.46 -12.66 3.39
N TYR A 192 9.09 -11.81 4.21
CA TYR A 192 8.87 -10.36 4.13
C TYR A 192 9.45 -9.75 2.86
N THR A 193 10.52 -10.31 2.29
CA THR A 193 11.02 -9.85 0.99
C THR A 193 9.98 -10.06 -0.10
N HIS A 194 9.43 -11.27 -0.22
CA HIS A 194 8.41 -11.57 -1.23
C HIS A 194 7.06 -10.90 -0.95
N GLU A 195 6.71 -10.62 0.31
CA GLU A 195 5.53 -9.82 0.63
C GLU A 195 5.61 -8.43 0.00
N ARG A 196 6.72 -7.72 0.23
CA ARG A 196 6.93 -6.38 -0.34
C ARG A 196 6.91 -6.41 -1.86
N GLU A 197 7.52 -7.43 -2.47
CA GLU A 197 7.47 -7.65 -3.92
C GLU A 197 6.04 -7.92 -4.42
N ALA A 198 5.24 -8.71 -3.70
CA ALA A 198 3.85 -9.02 -4.06
C ALA A 198 2.96 -7.78 -4.01
N ILE A 199 3.12 -6.94 -2.98
CA ILE A 199 2.42 -5.65 -2.84
C ILE A 199 2.81 -4.73 -4.00
N MET A 200 4.11 -4.56 -4.26
CA MET A 200 4.60 -3.75 -5.38
C MET A 200 4.09 -4.25 -6.74
N HIS A 201 4.04 -5.57 -6.93
CA HIS A 201 3.54 -6.18 -8.15
C HIS A 201 2.08 -5.78 -8.45
N MET A 202 1.24 -5.67 -7.40
CA MET A 202 -0.15 -5.23 -7.56
C MET A 202 -0.28 -3.74 -7.89
N SER A 203 0.66 -2.89 -7.46
CA SER A 203 0.75 -1.49 -7.91
C SER A 203 0.99 -1.40 -9.43
N GLY A 204 1.91 -2.21 -9.96
CA GLY A 204 2.15 -2.30 -11.41
C GLY A 204 0.96 -2.87 -12.20
N PHE A 205 0.17 -3.76 -11.60
CA PHE A 205 -1.09 -4.22 -12.21
C PHE A 205 -2.16 -3.12 -12.22
N ALA A 206 -2.26 -2.32 -11.15
CA ALA A 206 -3.18 -1.19 -11.08
C ALA A 206 -2.90 -0.14 -12.16
N GLU A 207 -1.63 0.15 -12.44
CA GLU A 207 -1.22 1.02 -13.54
C GLU A 207 -1.73 0.50 -14.89
N GLN A 208 -1.38 -0.73 -15.27
CA GLN A 208 -1.80 -1.32 -16.55
C GLN A 208 -3.32 -1.35 -16.70
N LEU A 209 -4.04 -1.70 -15.63
CA LEU A 209 -5.50 -1.72 -15.63
C LEU A 209 -6.09 -0.32 -15.78
N SER A 210 -5.53 0.68 -15.09
CA SER A 210 -5.98 2.07 -15.21
C SER A 210 -5.75 2.63 -16.63
N VAL A 211 -4.61 2.34 -17.25
CA VAL A 211 -4.30 2.74 -18.64
C VAL A 211 -5.31 2.12 -19.61
N ALA A 212 -5.56 0.81 -19.50
CA ALA A 212 -6.51 0.11 -20.36
C ALA A 212 -7.95 0.66 -20.22
N ILE A 213 -8.38 0.96 -18.99
CA ILE A 213 -9.70 1.54 -18.72
C ILE A 213 -9.80 2.97 -19.25
N ALA A 214 -8.79 3.81 -19.02
CA ALA A 214 -8.77 5.19 -19.49
C ALA A 214 -8.79 5.27 -21.03
N ASP A 215 -8.06 4.39 -21.72
CA ASP A 215 -8.08 4.27 -23.18
C ASP A 215 -9.43 3.72 -23.71
N GLN A 216 -10.09 2.84 -22.95
CA GLN A 216 -11.42 2.32 -23.31
C GLN A 216 -12.52 3.38 -23.17
N PHE A 217 -12.44 4.23 -22.15
CA PHE A 217 -13.48 5.21 -21.82
C PHE A 217 -12.93 6.65 -21.76
N PRO A 218 -12.36 7.19 -22.86
CA PRO A 218 -11.71 8.49 -22.85
C PRO A 218 -12.64 9.63 -22.45
N ASP A 219 -13.94 9.56 -22.80
CA ASP A 219 -14.93 10.57 -22.41
C ASP A 219 -15.20 10.57 -20.88
N GLN A 220 -15.12 9.41 -20.21
CA GLN A 220 -15.36 9.30 -18.77
C GLN A 220 -14.17 9.83 -17.97
N PHE A 221 -12.95 9.70 -18.52
CA PHE A 221 -11.71 10.14 -17.88
C PHE A 221 -11.15 11.43 -18.48
N GLU A 222 -11.99 12.18 -19.19
CA GLU A 222 -11.67 13.50 -19.76
C GLU A 222 -10.44 13.51 -20.67
N GLY A 223 -10.14 12.36 -21.29
CA GLY A 223 -8.95 12.16 -22.13
C GLY A 223 -7.63 12.18 -21.37
N THR A 224 -7.65 12.17 -20.04
CA THR A 224 -6.44 12.24 -19.20
C THR A 224 -5.73 10.89 -19.14
N ASN A 225 -4.40 10.92 -19.09
CA ASN A 225 -3.56 9.73 -19.02
C ASN A 225 -3.19 9.39 -17.55
N PRO A 226 -3.40 8.14 -17.08
CA PRO A 226 -2.94 7.73 -15.75
C PRO A 226 -1.44 7.36 -15.70
N ASP A 227 -0.78 7.24 -16.85
CA ASP A 227 0.66 6.96 -16.99
C ASP A 227 1.41 8.24 -17.39
N THR A 228 1.63 9.11 -16.40
CA THR A 228 2.48 10.30 -16.54
C THR A 228 3.48 10.35 -15.38
N PRO A 229 4.63 11.01 -15.55
CA PRO A 229 5.62 11.11 -14.47
C PRO A 229 5.08 11.69 -13.16
N ALA A 230 4.09 12.57 -13.24
CA ALA A 230 3.43 13.17 -12.08
C ALA A 230 2.55 12.13 -11.35
N VAL A 231 1.79 11.33 -12.11
CA VAL A 231 0.95 10.28 -11.55
C VAL A 231 1.79 9.10 -11.04
N ASP A 232 2.90 8.78 -11.70
CA ASP A 232 3.88 7.79 -11.23
C ASP A 232 4.41 8.16 -9.86
N LEU A 233 4.81 9.42 -9.65
CA LEU A 233 5.24 9.88 -8.34
C LEU A 233 4.12 9.71 -7.30
N ARG A 234 2.87 10.05 -7.65
CA ARG A 234 1.74 9.89 -6.72
C ARG A 234 1.50 8.42 -6.37
N ALA A 235 1.50 7.52 -7.36
CA ALA A 235 1.30 6.08 -7.15
C ALA A 235 2.45 5.46 -6.35
N GLN A 236 3.69 5.87 -6.64
CA GLN A 236 4.88 5.47 -5.90
C GLN A 236 4.81 5.89 -4.43
N LEU A 237 4.45 7.15 -4.14
CA LEU A 237 4.25 7.59 -2.77
C LEU A 237 3.06 6.86 -2.11
N ASN A 238 2.00 6.60 -2.88
CA ASN A 238 0.81 5.91 -2.40
C ASN A 238 1.18 4.53 -1.85
N TYR A 239 1.76 3.66 -2.67
CA TYR A 239 2.02 2.29 -2.23
C TYR A 239 3.06 2.24 -1.11
N VAL A 240 4.11 3.08 -1.13
CA VAL A 240 5.14 3.05 -0.08
C VAL A 240 4.57 3.51 1.26
N PHE A 241 3.73 4.55 1.25
CA PHE A 241 3.08 4.99 2.47
C PHE A 241 2.04 3.99 2.98
N THR A 242 1.25 3.37 2.10
CA THR A 242 0.26 2.37 2.51
C THR A 242 0.95 1.10 3.04
N GLU A 243 2.01 0.63 2.38
CA GLU A 243 2.86 -0.47 2.84
C GLU A 243 3.45 -0.16 4.23
N HIS A 244 3.90 1.09 4.47
CA HIS A 244 4.39 1.51 5.78
C HIS A 244 3.35 1.29 6.89
N ALA A 245 2.09 1.65 6.64
CA ALA A 245 1.00 1.48 7.61
C ALA A 245 0.74 0.00 7.92
N GLY A 246 0.73 -0.87 6.88
CA GLY A 246 0.59 -2.32 7.05
C GLY A 246 1.75 -2.94 7.82
N LEU A 247 3.00 -2.64 7.42
CA LEU A 247 4.21 -3.11 8.09
C LEU A 247 4.29 -2.65 9.55
N ALA A 248 3.87 -1.41 9.85
CA ALA A 248 3.81 -0.90 11.21
C ALA A 248 2.79 -1.67 12.05
N ALA A 249 1.58 -1.88 11.54
CA ALA A 249 0.56 -2.66 12.23
C ALA A 249 1.04 -4.10 12.53
N MET A 250 1.63 -4.78 11.54
CA MET A 250 2.17 -6.13 11.72
C MET A 250 3.30 -6.17 12.74
N ALA A 251 4.30 -5.29 12.62
CA ALA A 251 5.42 -5.28 13.56
C ALA A 251 4.95 -5.02 15.01
N MET A 252 3.93 -4.19 15.19
CA MET A 252 3.32 -3.97 16.50
C MET A 252 2.57 -5.21 17.02
N GLN A 253 1.80 -5.90 16.17
CA GLN A 253 1.11 -7.16 16.52
C GLN A 253 2.11 -8.28 16.88
N ASP A 254 3.09 -8.52 16.01
CA ASP A 254 4.16 -9.50 16.22
C ASP A 254 4.93 -9.22 17.52
N GLY A 255 5.17 -7.95 17.83
CA GLY A 255 5.79 -7.51 19.07
C GLY A 255 4.93 -7.82 20.31
N ALA A 256 3.61 -7.64 20.22
CA ALA A 256 2.69 -8.00 21.30
C ALA A 256 2.59 -9.52 21.52
N ASP A 257 2.60 -10.29 20.43
CA ASP A 257 2.50 -11.76 20.49
C ASP A 257 3.84 -12.42 20.86
N GLY A 258 4.95 -11.67 20.74
CA GLY A 258 6.30 -12.23 20.87
C GLY A 258 6.60 -13.21 19.74
N ALA A 259 6.10 -12.93 18.55
CA ALA A 259 6.22 -13.78 17.37
C ALA A 259 7.69 -13.92 16.94
N GLU A 260 8.06 -15.09 16.40
CA GLU A 260 9.42 -15.33 15.89
C GLU A 260 9.73 -14.45 14.66
N SER A 261 8.70 -13.98 13.96
CA SER A 261 8.76 -13.07 12.80
C SER A 261 9.04 -11.61 13.15
N PHE A 262 8.94 -11.21 14.42
CA PHE A 262 9.00 -9.80 14.84
C PHE A 262 10.24 -9.06 14.33
N ASP A 263 11.42 -9.67 14.42
CA ASP A 263 12.68 -9.05 13.98
C ASP A 263 12.65 -8.75 12.46
N GLN A 264 12.02 -9.61 11.66
CA GLN A 264 11.89 -9.44 10.22
C GLN A 264 10.74 -8.49 9.85
N ALA A 265 9.64 -8.48 10.59
CA ALA A 265 8.57 -7.49 10.43
C ALA A 265 9.10 -6.06 10.65
N ALA A 266 9.83 -5.84 11.76
CA ALA A 266 10.48 -4.57 12.05
C ALA A 266 11.59 -4.22 11.04
N GLY A 267 12.31 -5.23 10.54
CA GLY A 267 13.30 -5.08 9.47
C GLY A 267 12.67 -4.60 8.16
N ALA A 268 11.53 -5.17 7.77
CA ALA A 268 10.79 -4.77 6.57
C ALA A 268 10.23 -3.35 6.70
N LEU A 269 9.69 -2.99 7.86
CA LEU A 269 9.27 -1.60 8.17
C LEU A 269 10.45 -0.61 8.04
N THR A 270 11.63 -1.00 8.51
CA THR A 270 12.85 -0.18 8.39
C THR A 270 13.30 -0.06 6.93
N ALA A 271 13.23 -1.15 6.15
CA ALA A 271 13.56 -1.11 4.73
C ALA A 271 12.60 -0.20 3.95
N ASN A 272 11.31 -0.22 4.26
CA ASN A 272 10.34 0.73 3.71
C ASN A 272 10.67 2.19 4.09
N ALA A 273 11.11 2.45 5.33
CA ALA A 273 11.58 3.78 5.74
C ALA A 273 12.84 4.23 5.00
N ASP A 274 13.77 3.31 4.70
CA ASP A 274 14.95 3.58 3.88
C ASP A 274 14.55 3.94 2.43
N ASP A 275 13.57 3.22 1.86
CA ASP A 275 13.01 3.50 0.54
C ASP A 275 12.40 4.91 0.47
N LEU A 276 11.57 5.29 1.47
CA LEU A 276 11.03 6.65 1.58
C LEU A 276 12.14 7.71 1.67
N SER A 277 13.18 7.44 2.46
CA SER A 277 14.30 8.36 2.64
C SER A 277 15.11 8.54 1.36
N ALA A 278 15.32 7.46 0.61
CA ALA A 278 15.96 7.50 -0.70
C ALA A 278 15.12 8.28 -1.72
N ALA A 279 13.79 8.12 -1.71
CA ALA A 279 12.88 8.89 -2.53
C ALA A 279 12.96 10.39 -2.20
N VAL A 280 12.98 10.77 -0.92
CA VAL A 280 13.17 12.19 -0.52
C VAL A 280 14.55 12.71 -0.95
N ALA A 281 15.62 11.93 -0.75
CA ALA A 281 16.98 12.30 -1.14
C ALA A 281 17.10 12.57 -2.63
N SER A 282 16.38 11.81 -3.44
CA SER A 282 16.43 11.92 -4.90
C SER A 282 15.81 13.22 -5.43
N VAL A 283 14.84 13.80 -4.70
CA VAL A 283 14.17 15.06 -5.06
C VAL A 283 14.86 16.26 -4.41
N TYR A 284 15.14 16.18 -3.11
CA TYR A 284 15.61 17.31 -2.30
C TYR A 284 17.11 17.26 -1.95
N GLY A 285 17.81 16.21 -2.37
CA GLY A 285 19.23 15.98 -2.13
C GLY A 285 19.53 15.17 -0.86
N GLU A 286 20.72 14.58 -0.81
CA GLU A 286 21.21 13.69 0.26
C GLU A 286 21.09 14.28 1.68
N GLU A 287 21.32 15.58 1.84
CA GLU A 287 21.23 16.23 3.15
C GLU A 287 19.77 16.30 3.65
N ALA A 288 18.81 16.52 2.75
CA ALA A 288 17.39 16.50 3.07
C ALA A 288 16.90 15.06 3.32
N GLY A 289 17.35 14.11 2.50
CA GLY A 289 17.07 12.69 2.71
C GLY A 289 17.58 12.17 4.07
N ALA A 290 18.79 12.56 4.48
CA ALA A 290 19.34 12.19 5.78
C ALA A 290 18.57 12.80 6.96
N GLN A 291 18.13 14.06 6.85
CA GLN A 291 17.29 14.69 7.87
C GLN A 291 15.92 14.02 7.96
N PHE A 292 15.30 13.73 6.81
CA PHE A 292 14.05 12.98 6.75
C PHE A 292 14.20 11.61 7.40
N ALA A 293 15.26 10.86 7.06
CA ALA A 293 15.53 9.55 7.63
C ALA A 293 15.69 9.60 9.16
N GLU A 294 16.36 10.63 9.70
CA GLU A 294 16.53 10.79 11.15
C GLU A 294 15.17 10.98 11.85
N THR A 295 14.34 11.91 11.36
CA THR A 295 13.02 12.17 11.94
C THR A 295 12.07 10.99 11.73
N TRP A 296 12.03 10.41 10.54
CA TRP A 296 11.17 9.27 10.20
C TRP A 296 11.54 7.98 10.94
N ASN A 297 12.82 7.69 11.18
CA ASN A 297 13.16 6.50 11.96
C ASN A 297 12.82 6.65 13.45
N SER A 298 12.69 7.89 13.96
CA SER A 298 12.37 8.13 15.36
C SER A 298 10.96 7.69 15.74
N HIS A 299 9.94 7.91 14.88
CA HIS A 299 8.56 7.53 15.21
C HIS A 299 8.37 6.01 15.25
N ILE A 300 9.08 5.28 14.40
CA ILE A 300 9.12 3.81 14.46
C ILE A 300 9.59 3.36 15.85
N GLY A 301 10.65 3.99 16.36
CA GLY A 301 11.14 3.75 17.73
C GLY A 301 10.09 4.04 18.80
N TYR A 302 9.33 5.14 18.67
CA TYR A 302 8.29 5.49 19.64
C TYR A 302 7.11 4.51 19.63
N PHE A 303 6.73 3.96 18.47
CA PHE A 303 5.75 2.87 18.41
C PHE A 303 6.27 1.61 19.08
N VAL A 304 7.56 1.24 18.87
CA VAL A 304 8.18 0.10 19.56
C VAL A 304 8.19 0.32 21.08
N ASP A 305 8.55 1.51 21.55
CA ASP A 305 8.50 1.85 22.98
C ASP A 305 7.08 1.71 23.55
N TYR A 306 6.06 2.11 22.78
CA TYR A 306 4.65 1.93 23.16
C TYR A 306 4.25 0.45 23.28
N VAL A 307 4.66 -0.38 22.31
CA VAL A 307 4.40 -1.84 22.33
C VAL A 307 5.07 -2.49 23.54
N VAL A 308 6.34 -2.18 23.80
CA VAL A 308 7.10 -2.70 24.96
C VAL A 308 6.43 -2.28 26.27
N ALA A 309 6.12 -0.99 26.43
CA ALA A 309 5.46 -0.49 27.64
C ALA A 309 4.10 -1.17 27.86
N THR A 310 3.36 -1.47 26.79
CA THR A 310 2.10 -2.21 26.86
C THR A 310 2.30 -3.63 27.37
N GLY A 311 3.28 -4.36 26.84
CA GLY A 311 3.62 -5.72 27.30
C GLY A 311 4.08 -5.77 28.76
N GLU A 312 4.76 -4.72 29.24
CA GLU A 312 5.20 -4.59 30.63
C GLU A 312 4.09 -4.09 31.59
N GLY A 313 2.95 -3.64 31.06
CA GLY A 313 1.91 -2.96 31.83
C GLY A 313 2.37 -1.62 32.39
N ASP A 314 3.34 -0.97 31.75
CA ASP A 314 3.89 0.32 32.12
C ASP A 314 3.09 1.46 31.48
N THR A 315 2.08 1.94 32.20
CA THR A 315 1.28 3.08 31.76
C THR A 315 2.09 4.38 31.64
N GLU A 316 3.15 4.57 32.44
CA GLU A 316 4.00 5.78 32.36
C GLU A 316 4.85 5.73 31.09
N GLY A 317 5.38 4.55 30.73
CA GLY A 317 6.06 4.30 29.46
C GLY A 317 5.15 4.53 28.24
N GLN A 318 3.90 4.04 28.28
CA GLN A 318 2.91 4.31 27.24
C GLN A 318 2.65 5.81 27.05
N GLU A 319 2.43 6.55 28.14
CA GLU A 319 2.22 8.00 28.10
C GLU A 319 3.46 8.75 27.58
N ALA A 320 4.66 8.29 27.93
CA ALA A 320 5.91 8.86 27.44
C ALA A 320 6.07 8.65 25.93
N ALA A 321 5.85 7.44 25.43
CA ALA A 321 5.94 7.14 23.99
C ALA A 321 4.92 7.95 23.17
N LYS A 322 3.69 8.12 23.67
CA LYS A 322 2.69 8.99 23.03
C LYS A 322 3.13 10.46 23.00
N ALA A 323 3.77 10.95 24.06
CA ALA A 323 4.29 12.31 24.08
C ALA A 323 5.45 12.53 23.08
N GLU A 324 6.29 11.51 22.85
CA GLU A 324 7.32 11.55 21.81
C GLU A 324 6.71 11.51 20.40
N LEU A 325 5.65 10.71 20.18
CA LEU A 325 4.87 10.74 18.93
C LEU A 325 4.24 12.12 18.67
N ASP A 326 3.67 12.77 19.70
CA ASP A 326 3.15 14.14 19.61
C ASP A 326 4.26 15.13 19.21
N GLY A 327 5.47 14.95 19.75
CA GLY A 327 6.66 15.74 19.36
C GLY A 327 7.04 15.52 17.90
N TYR A 328 7.12 14.27 17.47
CA TYR A 328 7.39 13.88 16.09
C TYR A 328 6.40 14.51 15.11
N ILE A 329 5.10 14.47 15.42
CA ILE A 329 4.04 15.05 14.57
C ILE A 329 4.35 16.52 14.25
N VAL A 330 4.69 17.31 15.27
CA VAL A 330 5.01 18.74 15.11
C VAL A 330 6.29 18.94 14.32
N GLU A 331 7.34 18.15 14.60
CA GLU A 331 8.63 18.27 13.92
C GLU A 331 8.54 17.87 12.44
N GLN A 332 7.90 16.74 12.14
CA GLN A 332 7.72 16.24 10.78
C GLN A 332 6.83 17.18 9.96
N ALA A 333 5.75 17.70 10.54
CA ALA A 333 4.88 18.66 9.87
C ALA A 333 5.63 19.96 9.52
N ALA A 334 6.41 20.52 10.46
CA ALA A 334 7.22 21.71 10.21
C ALA A 334 8.32 21.48 9.17
N PHE A 335 8.93 20.29 9.17
CA PHE A 335 9.93 19.89 8.18
C PHE A 335 9.33 19.88 6.77
N LEU A 336 8.21 19.18 6.57
CA LEU A 336 7.55 19.06 5.26
C LEU A 336 6.96 20.40 4.78
N ASP A 337 6.37 21.20 5.68
CA ASP A 337 5.92 22.56 5.36
C ASP A 337 7.08 23.42 4.84
N THR A 338 8.23 23.37 5.50
CA THR A 338 9.43 24.10 5.06
C THR A 338 9.98 23.55 3.74
N ALA A 339 10.10 22.23 3.61
CA ALA A 339 10.65 21.57 2.42
C ALA A 339 9.80 21.80 1.17
N THR A 340 8.48 21.86 1.33
CA THR A 340 7.53 22.12 0.24
C THR A 340 7.27 23.61 -0.01
N GLU A 341 7.97 24.49 0.71
CA GLU A 341 7.80 25.95 0.68
C GLU A 341 6.35 26.41 0.99
N GLY A 342 5.66 25.72 1.90
CA GLY A 342 4.31 26.04 2.34
C GLY A 342 3.18 25.37 1.56
N ARG A 343 3.50 24.48 0.61
CA ARG A 343 2.49 23.77 -0.21
C ARG A 343 1.80 22.64 0.54
N THR A 344 2.48 22.05 1.53
CA THR A 344 1.86 21.15 2.52
C THR A 344 1.87 21.83 3.89
N PRO A 345 0.83 22.60 4.24
CA PRO A 345 0.85 23.43 5.45
C PRO A 345 0.96 22.59 6.73
N ALA A 346 1.85 23.01 7.64
CA ALA A 346 2.08 22.29 8.90
C ALA A 346 0.79 21.96 9.68
N PRO A 347 -0.21 22.84 9.84
CA PRO A 347 -1.44 22.49 10.57
C PRO A 347 -2.24 21.33 9.95
N ALA A 348 -2.25 21.22 8.63
CA ALA A 348 -2.95 20.13 7.93
C ALA A 348 -2.16 18.81 8.05
N LEU A 349 -0.83 18.90 7.99
CA LEU A 349 0.05 17.76 8.23
C LEU A 349 -0.05 17.25 9.67
N GLU A 350 -0.08 18.15 10.66
CA GLU A 350 -0.27 17.80 12.08
C GLU A 350 -1.59 17.05 12.27
N GLU A 351 -2.69 17.55 11.72
CA GLU A 351 -4.00 16.88 11.81
C GLU A 351 -3.99 15.49 11.19
N GLY A 352 -3.42 15.34 9.99
CA GLY A 352 -3.31 14.06 9.29
C GLY A 352 -2.42 13.06 10.04
N LEU A 353 -1.24 13.49 10.48
CA LEU A 353 -0.30 12.63 11.23
C LEU A 353 -0.89 12.22 12.58
N THR A 354 -1.57 13.12 13.31
CA THR A 354 -2.29 12.76 14.55
C THR A 354 -3.31 11.67 14.29
N ALA A 355 -4.14 11.83 13.26
CA ALA A 355 -5.17 10.85 12.94
C ALA A 355 -4.57 9.49 12.51
N HIS A 356 -3.47 9.49 11.76
CA HIS A 356 -2.77 8.25 11.39
C HIS A 356 -2.16 7.54 12.61
N VAL A 357 -1.49 8.28 13.50
CA VAL A 357 -0.96 7.73 14.75
C VAL A 357 -2.10 7.16 15.61
N ASP A 358 -3.22 7.87 15.73
CA ASP A 358 -4.39 7.38 16.47
C ASP A 358 -4.98 6.11 15.87
N GLN A 359 -5.00 5.97 14.53
CA GLN A 359 -5.46 4.75 13.87
C GLN A 359 -4.55 3.56 14.17
N LEU A 360 -3.21 3.73 14.10
CA LEU A 360 -2.26 2.66 14.44
C LEU A 360 -2.31 2.28 15.92
N LEU A 361 -2.39 3.25 16.83
CA LEU A 361 -2.56 2.97 18.26
C LEU A 361 -3.90 2.28 18.53
N THR A 362 -4.99 2.67 17.86
CA THR A 362 -6.30 2.00 18.00
C THR A 362 -6.25 0.57 17.46
N ALA A 363 -5.59 0.34 16.33
CA ALA A 363 -5.38 -0.98 15.77
C ALA A 363 -4.66 -1.90 16.78
N PHE A 364 -3.55 -1.42 17.32
CA PHE A 364 -2.76 -2.17 18.30
C PHE A 364 -3.47 -2.39 19.63
N ASP A 365 -4.03 -1.33 20.25
CA ASP A 365 -4.73 -1.44 21.54
C ASP A 365 -5.93 -2.39 21.44
N SER A 366 -6.65 -2.35 20.31
CA SER A 366 -7.79 -3.25 20.08
C SER A 366 -7.34 -4.69 19.85
N TYR A 367 -6.23 -4.89 19.14
CA TYR A 367 -5.62 -6.22 18.95
C TYR A 367 -5.23 -6.85 20.28
N VAL A 368 -4.47 -6.13 21.12
CA VAL A 368 -4.05 -6.58 22.46
C VAL A 368 -5.26 -6.83 23.37
N ALA A 369 -6.35 -6.10 23.19
CA ALA A 369 -7.60 -6.30 23.92
C ALA A 369 -8.46 -7.48 23.41
N GLY A 370 -8.09 -8.12 22.29
CA GLY A 370 -8.86 -9.16 21.61
C GLY A 370 -10.10 -8.65 20.88
N ASP A 371 -10.18 -7.35 20.60
CA ASP A 371 -11.20 -6.73 19.75
C ASP A 371 -10.69 -6.67 18.31
N TYR A 372 -10.54 -7.84 17.69
CA TYR A 372 -9.95 -7.99 16.36
C TYR A 372 -10.77 -7.29 15.27
N ASP A 373 -12.10 -7.21 15.41
CA ASP A 373 -12.93 -6.46 14.45
C ASP A 373 -12.51 -4.99 14.42
N THR A 374 -12.32 -4.35 15.58
CA THR A 374 -11.83 -2.96 15.65
C THR A 374 -10.39 -2.86 15.17
N ALA A 375 -9.54 -3.85 15.48
CA ALA A 375 -8.14 -3.88 15.06
C ALA A 375 -8.02 -3.83 13.53
N TYR A 376 -8.63 -4.78 12.82
CA TYR A 376 -8.54 -4.85 11.36
C TYR A 376 -9.23 -3.65 10.68
N ASN A 377 -10.36 -3.17 11.20
CA ASN A 377 -10.96 -1.93 10.66
C ASN A 377 -10.00 -0.74 10.79
N SER A 378 -9.28 -0.63 11.91
CA SER A 378 -8.31 0.45 12.13
C SER A 378 -7.05 0.29 11.26
N ILE A 379 -6.63 -0.94 10.96
CA ILE A 379 -5.53 -1.22 10.00
C ILE A 379 -5.94 -0.76 8.60
N ARG A 380 -7.13 -1.15 8.14
CA ARG A 380 -7.66 -0.72 6.83
C ARG A 380 -7.84 0.80 6.75
N ASP A 381 -8.34 1.41 7.82
CA ASP A 381 -8.45 2.88 7.93
C ASP A 381 -7.08 3.56 7.89
N ALA A 382 -6.06 3.01 8.57
CA ALA A 382 -4.69 3.51 8.54
C ALA A 382 -4.07 3.37 7.15
N TRP A 383 -4.28 2.23 6.48
CA TRP A 383 -3.86 1.99 5.10
C TRP A 383 -4.47 3.02 4.15
N ALA A 384 -5.80 3.15 4.13
CA ALA A 384 -6.48 4.11 3.27
C ALA A 384 -6.11 5.57 3.57
N HIS A 385 -5.81 5.92 4.83
CA HIS A 385 -5.38 7.27 5.21
C HIS A 385 -4.14 7.71 4.42
N MET A 386 -3.20 6.79 4.19
CA MET A 386 -1.89 7.08 3.59
C MET A 386 -1.97 7.59 2.14
N THR A 387 -3.12 7.44 1.49
CA THR A 387 -3.40 8.06 0.18
C THR A 387 -3.38 9.60 0.24
N MET A 388 -3.71 10.20 1.39
CA MET A 388 -3.78 11.65 1.59
C MET A 388 -2.39 12.32 1.60
N PRO A 389 -1.41 11.90 2.44
CA PRO A 389 -0.05 12.44 2.35
C PRO A 389 0.61 12.16 1.00
N ALA A 390 0.33 11.01 0.36
CA ALA A 390 0.81 10.74 -1.01
C ALA A 390 0.30 11.78 -2.01
N ALA A 391 -1.00 12.11 -1.98
CA ALA A 391 -1.59 13.13 -2.84
C ALA A 391 -1.02 14.53 -2.57
N GLY A 392 -0.93 14.94 -1.29
CA GLY A 392 -0.41 16.25 -0.90
C GLY A 392 1.06 16.45 -1.28
N LEU A 393 1.91 15.46 -1.01
CA LEU A 393 3.35 15.54 -1.30
C LEU A 393 3.63 15.46 -2.80
N SER A 394 2.96 14.56 -3.54
CA SER A 394 3.11 14.50 -5.01
C SER A 394 2.69 15.81 -5.68
N ALA A 395 1.57 16.41 -5.25
CA ALA A 395 1.14 17.71 -5.76
C ALA A 395 2.16 18.83 -5.43
N ALA A 396 2.69 18.85 -4.21
CA ALA A 396 3.68 19.83 -3.81
C ALA A 396 5.00 19.70 -4.61
N ILE A 397 5.52 18.47 -4.75
CA ILE A 397 6.75 18.18 -5.50
C ILE A 397 6.57 18.53 -6.99
N THR A 398 5.45 18.15 -7.60
CA THR A 398 5.20 18.44 -9.01
C THR A 398 5.06 19.95 -9.27
N ASP A 399 4.48 20.72 -8.35
CA ASP A 399 4.43 22.18 -8.43
C ASP A 399 5.79 22.85 -8.17
N GLN A 400 6.64 22.28 -7.29
CA GLN A 400 8.00 22.79 -7.06
C GLN A 400 8.94 22.55 -8.24
N PHE A 401 8.76 21.43 -8.95
CA PHE A 401 9.66 20.98 -10.01
C PHE A 401 8.95 20.72 -11.34
N PRO A 402 8.17 21.67 -11.90
CA PRO A 402 7.31 21.42 -13.07
C PRO A 402 8.12 21.06 -14.33
N GLU A 403 9.37 21.51 -14.43
CA GLU A 403 10.26 21.14 -15.55
C GLU A 403 10.63 19.65 -15.54
N GLN A 404 10.59 18.98 -14.38
CA GLN A 404 10.85 17.54 -14.26
C GLN A 404 9.63 16.72 -14.70
N PHE A 405 8.42 17.22 -14.50
CA PHE A 405 7.19 16.47 -14.76
C PHE A 405 6.49 16.85 -16.09
N GLY A 406 6.92 17.93 -16.75
CA GLY A 406 6.26 18.46 -17.94
C GLY A 406 6.79 18.03 -19.30
N HIS A 407 7.18 16.76 -19.46
CA HIS A 407 7.51 16.21 -20.78
C HIS A 407 6.46 15.17 -21.21
N GLU A 408 5.85 15.39 -22.38
CA GLU A 408 5.08 14.36 -23.09
C GLU A 408 6.01 13.19 -23.43
N MET A 409 5.62 11.98 -23.03
CA MET A 409 6.34 10.74 -23.32
C MET A 409 6.08 10.24 -24.76
N PRO A 410 6.97 9.40 -25.32
CA PRO A 410 6.91 8.94 -26.72
C PRO A 410 5.66 8.13 -27.03
N ALA A 411 5.19 8.18 -28.28
CA ALA A 411 3.99 7.51 -28.78
C ALA A 411 3.99 5.95 -28.75
N GLU A 412 5.00 5.31 -28.16
CA GLU A 412 5.08 3.86 -28.03
C GLU A 412 5.39 3.50 -26.57
N MET A 413 4.55 2.64 -25.98
CA MET A 413 4.78 2.08 -24.65
C MET A 413 6.14 1.37 -24.62
N PRO A 414 6.97 1.59 -23.58
CA PRO A 414 8.04 0.66 -23.28
C PRO A 414 7.42 -0.72 -23.01
N ASN A 415 7.97 -1.77 -23.62
CA ASN A 415 7.71 -3.15 -23.18
C ASN A 415 8.42 -3.40 -21.85
N THR A 416 8.03 -2.72 -20.78
CA THR A 416 8.38 -3.11 -19.41
C THR A 416 7.44 -4.22 -18.99
N GLY A 417 7.54 -5.35 -19.69
CA GLY A 417 6.93 -6.59 -19.22
C GLY A 417 7.54 -6.94 -17.87
N MET A 418 6.72 -7.00 -16.83
CA MET A 418 6.79 -7.93 -15.69
C MET A 418 8.22 -8.30 -15.21
N GLY A 419 9.15 -7.35 -15.08
CA GLY A 419 10.53 -7.60 -14.63
C GLY A 419 11.68 -7.32 -15.62
N GLY A 420 11.46 -6.54 -16.69
CA GLY A 420 12.54 -6.08 -17.59
C GLY A 420 13.21 -4.78 -17.13
N ALA A 421 14.53 -4.79 -16.93
CA ALA A 421 15.34 -3.59 -16.66
C ALA A 421 15.10 -2.49 -17.73
N ALA A 422 14.82 -1.27 -17.28
CA ALA A 422 14.57 -0.11 -18.13
C ALA A 422 15.74 0.19 -19.08
N ASP A 423 15.42 0.61 -20.30
CA ASP A 423 16.35 1.07 -21.33
C ASP A 423 17.24 2.24 -20.83
N GLU A 424 18.57 2.13 -21.01
CA GLU A 424 19.59 3.05 -20.45
C GLU A 424 19.64 4.48 -21.06
N ASN A 425 18.65 4.93 -21.85
CA ASN A 425 18.77 6.17 -22.63
C ASN A 425 17.66 7.23 -22.44
N GLY A 426 16.88 7.20 -21.35
CA GLY A 426 15.99 8.29 -20.92
C GLY A 426 16.59 9.15 -19.78
N PHE A 427 16.30 10.46 -19.76
CA PHE A 427 16.66 11.40 -18.67
C PHE A 427 16.03 10.98 -17.30
N PRO A 428 16.47 11.52 -16.15
CA PRO A 428 16.77 10.82 -14.90
C PRO A 428 15.55 10.50 -14.00
N ILE A 429 14.35 10.32 -14.56
CA ILE A 429 13.16 9.87 -13.79
C ILE A 429 13.13 8.34 -13.74
N GLY A 430 13.63 7.68 -14.79
CA GLY A 430 13.90 6.24 -14.73
C GLY A 430 14.88 5.86 -13.61
N TYR A 431 15.72 6.80 -13.14
CA TYR A 431 16.57 6.59 -11.96
C TYR A 431 15.87 6.84 -10.63
N LEU A 432 14.83 7.70 -10.56
CA LEU A 432 13.99 7.86 -9.36
C LEU A 432 13.28 6.55 -9.03
N ILE A 433 12.77 5.91 -10.09
CA ILE A 433 12.12 4.61 -10.05
C ILE A 433 13.20 3.53 -9.82
N ALA A 434 14.24 3.43 -10.66
CA ALA A 434 15.29 2.40 -10.58
C ALA A 434 16.17 2.41 -9.31
N LEU A 435 16.36 3.54 -8.62
CA LEU A 435 17.14 3.58 -7.37
C LEU A 435 16.43 2.87 -6.21
N LEU A 436 15.09 2.87 -6.20
CA LEU A 436 14.30 2.08 -5.26
C LEU A 436 14.38 0.57 -5.59
N PHE A 437 14.48 0.20 -6.87
CA PHE A 437 14.62 -1.21 -7.29
C PHE A 437 15.94 -1.90 -6.88
N VAL A 438 16.96 -1.18 -6.41
CA VAL A 438 18.30 -1.76 -6.12
C VAL A 438 18.55 -2.04 -4.63
N MET A 439 17.68 -1.58 -3.71
CA MET A 439 17.95 -1.60 -2.26
C MET A 439 17.38 -2.81 -1.48
N VAL A 440 16.90 -3.87 -2.14
CA VAL A 440 16.42 -5.10 -1.45
C VAL A 440 17.58 -5.94 -0.84
N GLY A 441 18.84 -5.63 -1.14
CA GLY A 441 19.99 -6.50 -0.79
C GLY A 441 20.81 -6.14 0.46
N GLY A 442 20.37 -5.25 1.35
CA GLY A 442 21.31 -4.50 2.20
C GLY A 442 21.00 -4.23 3.68
N SER A 443 20.04 -4.91 4.34
CA SER A 443 19.61 -4.48 5.69
C SER A 443 19.73 -5.56 6.78
N ALA A 444 20.91 -6.15 6.93
CA ALA A 444 21.25 -6.92 8.13
C ALA A 444 22.33 -6.17 8.92
N ILE A 445 21.95 -5.33 9.89
CA ILE A 445 22.65 -5.02 11.17
C ILE A 445 21.89 -3.84 11.83
N ALA A 446 20.84 -4.11 12.63
CA ALA A 446 20.40 -3.15 13.65
C ALA A 446 19.58 -3.72 14.83
N VAL A 447 19.01 -4.93 14.78
CA VAL A 447 18.12 -5.41 15.87
C VAL A 447 18.82 -6.19 16.99
N ARG A 448 20.15 -6.36 16.93
CA ARG A 448 20.89 -7.29 17.82
C ARG A 448 20.95 -6.93 19.32
N LYS A 449 20.14 -6.00 19.83
CA LYS A 449 20.14 -5.60 21.24
C LYS A 449 18.98 -6.15 22.08
N PHE A 450 17.97 -6.78 21.48
CA PHE A 450 16.76 -7.16 22.22
C PHE A 450 16.78 -8.54 22.90
N ALA A 451 17.75 -9.42 22.62
CA ALA A 451 17.72 -10.79 23.12
C ALA A 451 18.58 -11.12 24.37
N SER A 452 19.26 -10.16 25.02
CA SER A 452 20.22 -10.49 26.10
C SER A 452 19.73 -10.40 27.54
N ASP A 453 18.57 -9.80 27.83
CA ASP A 453 18.25 -9.40 29.22
C ASP A 453 17.08 -10.16 29.87
N ASN A 454 16.78 -11.38 29.41
CA ASN A 454 15.94 -12.32 30.16
C ASN A 454 16.56 -13.74 30.22
N LYS A 455 17.43 -13.95 31.23
CA LYS A 455 17.79 -15.27 31.78
C LYS A 455 17.93 -15.22 33.29
#